data_AF-A0A7R9U1X5-F1
#
_entry.id   AF-A0A7R9U1X5-F1
#
_cell.length_a   1.000
_cell.length_b   1.000
_cell.length_c   1.000
_cell.angle_alpha   90.00
_cell.angle_beta   90.00
_cell.angle_gamma   90.00
#
_symmetry.space_group_name_H-M   'P 1'
#
loop_
_entity.id
_entity.type
_entity.pdbx_description
1 polymer ?
#
loop_
_entity_poly.entity_id
_entity_poly.type
_entity_poly.pdbx_seq_one_letter_code
_entity_poly.pdbx_strand_id
1 'polypeptide(L)'
;AQSARGRGREPMKTCLITFVVITCLQRLTSALHLRMGLQVSIKIVGTKKAGGLKWVSEAYDMYETRCRGQLELRTEWLKSDNDLVASVVRDRPKLLHVLLEVQGKSLSSEQFSEQMYKWLEEGGSRVCFVIGGAEGYVSS
;
A
#
# COMPACT_ATOMS: atom_id res chain seq x y z
N ALA A 1 -38.76 6.17 20.55
CA ALA A 1 -38.43 4.82 20.05
C ALA A 1 -37.76 4.94 18.69
N GLN A 2 -36.71 4.14 18.47
CA GLN A 2 -36.03 3.84 17.19
C GLN A 2 -35.19 4.95 16.53
N SER A 3 -33.87 4.73 16.43
CA SER A 3 -33.25 4.15 15.23
C SER A 3 -31.75 4.46 15.19
N ALA A 4 -30.90 3.46 15.47
CA ALA A 4 -29.49 3.50 15.14
C ALA A 4 -29.08 2.13 14.59
N ARG A 5 -29.06 2.03 13.26
CA ARG A 5 -28.51 0.88 12.50
C ARG A 5 -26.99 0.92 12.61
N GLY A 6 -26.42 0.05 13.43
CA GLY A 6 -25.00 -0.29 13.37
C GLY A 6 -24.71 -1.11 12.11
N ARG A 7 -24.04 -0.51 11.13
CA ARG A 7 -23.46 -1.22 9.98
C ARG A 7 -22.07 -1.72 10.35
N GLY A 8 -21.83 -3.00 10.04
CA GLY A 8 -20.69 -3.79 10.45
C GLY A 8 -19.33 -3.23 10.05
N ARG A 9 -18.36 -3.43 10.94
CA ARG A 9 -16.93 -3.37 10.66
C ARG A 9 -16.55 -4.59 9.84
N GLU A 10 -16.09 -4.38 8.60
CA GLU A 10 -15.38 -5.41 7.83
C GLU A 10 -13.89 -5.03 7.73
N PRO A 11 -12.99 -5.68 8.49
CA PRO A 11 -11.55 -5.49 8.39
C PRO A 11 -10.87 -6.30 7.25
N MET A 12 -11.63 -6.82 6.28
CA MET A 12 -11.09 -7.81 5.32
C MET A 12 -10.36 -7.24 4.09
N LYS A 13 -10.49 -5.95 3.77
CA LYS A 13 -10.01 -5.43 2.49
C LYS A 13 -8.51 -5.07 2.47
N THR A 14 -7.91 -4.81 3.63
CA THR A 14 -6.48 -4.45 3.73
C THR A 14 -5.55 -5.65 3.48
N CYS A 15 -6.04 -6.87 3.70
CA CYS A 15 -5.23 -8.10 3.57
C CYS A 15 -5.01 -8.53 2.11
N LEU A 16 -5.93 -8.17 1.21
CA LEU A 16 -5.86 -8.54 -0.22
C LEU A 16 -4.76 -7.79 -0.98
N ILE A 17 -4.50 -6.53 -0.63
CA ILE A 17 -3.52 -5.69 -1.34
C ILE A 17 -2.10 -6.24 -1.12
N THR A 18 -1.78 -6.67 0.10
CA THR A 18 -0.50 -7.32 0.40
C THR A 18 -0.37 -8.67 -0.34
N PHE A 19 -1.46 -9.42 -0.51
CA PHE A 19 -1.42 -10.71 -1.20
C PHE A 19 -1.19 -10.57 -2.72
N VAL A 20 -1.81 -9.57 -3.35
CA VAL A 20 -1.70 -9.32 -4.80
C VAL A 20 -0.34 -8.76 -5.20
N VAL A 21 0.22 -7.82 -4.43
CA VAL A 21 1.57 -7.28 -4.65
C VAL A 21 2.63 -8.40 -4.66
N ILE A 22 2.40 -9.46 -3.89
CA ILE A 22 3.41 -10.51 -3.63
C ILE A 22 3.32 -11.68 -4.61
N THR A 23 2.12 -12.07 -5.05
CA THR A 23 1.98 -13.10 -6.10
C THR A 23 2.47 -12.59 -7.45
N CYS A 24 2.29 -11.30 -7.74
CA CYS A 24 2.96 -10.61 -8.84
C CYS A 24 4.49 -10.76 -8.77
N LEU A 25 5.06 -10.48 -7.59
CA LEU A 25 6.49 -10.39 -7.39
C LEU A 25 7.21 -11.73 -7.59
N GLN A 26 6.55 -12.84 -7.29
CA GLN A 26 7.12 -14.18 -7.50
C GLN A 26 7.35 -14.53 -8.98
N ARG A 27 6.72 -13.83 -9.93
CA ARG A 27 6.93 -14.03 -11.37
C ARG A 27 8.14 -13.24 -11.95
N LEU A 28 8.82 -12.44 -11.13
CA LEU A 28 9.91 -11.54 -11.57
C LEU A 28 11.29 -12.15 -11.72
N THR A 29 11.50 -13.40 -11.32
CA THR A 29 12.86 -13.91 -11.12
C THR A 29 13.58 -14.33 -12.40
N SER A 30 12.96 -14.22 -13.58
CA SER A 30 13.54 -14.76 -14.82
C SER A 30 14.20 -13.74 -15.75
N ALA A 31 14.08 -12.43 -15.53
CA ALA A 31 14.67 -11.46 -16.45
C ALA A 31 15.29 -10.24 -15.74
N LEU A 32 16.60 -10.07 -16.01
CA LEU A 32 17.42 -8.86 -15.86
C LEU A 32 18.12 -8.60 -14.52
N HIS A 33 19.44 -8.77 -14.60
CA HIS A 33 20.49 -8.60 -13.60
C HIS A 33 20.90 -7.14 -13.37
N LEU A 34 19.97 -6.18 -13.44
CA LEU A 34 20.21 -4.79 -13.05
C LEU A 34 19.54 -4.55 -11.70
N ARG A 35 20.31 -4.66 -10.60
CA ARG A 35 19.80 -4.34 -9.26
C ARG A 35 19.72 -2.83 -9.06
N MET A 36 18.88 -2.16 -9.85
CA MET A 36 18.30 -0.90 -9.39
C MET A 36 17.35 -1.29 -8.25
N GLY A 37 17.60 -0.80 -7.04
CA GLY A 37 16.80 -1.16 -5.87
C GLY A 37 15.36 -0.66 -6.05
N LEU A 38 14.46 -1.56 -6.44
CA LEU A 38 13.03 -1.28 -6.51
C LEU A 38 12.56 -0.93 -5.10
N GLN A 39 12.08 0.29 -4.93
CA GLN A 39 11.64 0.77 -3.63
C GLN A 39 10.12 0.95 -3.64
N VAL A 40 9.43 0.24 -2.75
CA VAL A 40 8.01 0.39 -2.53
C VAL A 40 7.80 0.97 -1.14
N SER A 41 7.21 2.15 -1.08
CA SER A 41 6.81 2.77 0.17
C SER A 41 5.30 2.69 0.35
N ILE A 42 4.85 2.45 1.57
CA ILE A 42 3.44 2.40 1.94
C ILE A 42 3.24 3.40 3.07
N LYS A 43 2.39 4.41 2.84
CA LYS A 43 2.00 5.41 3.83
C LYS A 43 0.58 5.13 4.28
N ILE A 44 0.40 4.95 5.58
CA ILE A 44 -0.88 4.54 6.16
C ILE A 44 -1.23 5.51 7.29
N VAL A 45 -2.47 5.99 7.30
CA VAL A 45 -3.01 6.71 8.45
C VAL A 45 -3.46 5.71 9.52
N GLY A 46 -2.89 5.84 10.71
CA GLY A 46 -3.15 4.99 11.85
C GLY A 46 -1.88 4.71 12.64
N THR A 47 -1.98 3.76 13.56
CA THR A 47 -0.81 3.28 14.30
C THR A 47 -0.62 1.80 14.01
N LYS A 48 0.64 1.31 14.05
CA LYS A 48 0.94 -0.13 13.97
C LYS A 48 0.17 -0.95 15.03
N LYS A 49 -0.29 -0.28 16.11
CA LYS A 49 -1.11 -0.82 17.19
C LYS A 49 -2.62 -0.60 17.03
N ALA A 50 -3.10 0.16 16.05
CA ALA A 50 -4.51 0.54 15.91
C ALA A 50 -5.46 -0.64 15.65
N GLY A 51 -4.91 -1.80 15.28
CA GLY A 51 -5.68 -3.05 15.27
C GLY A 51 -5.73 -3.75 16.63
N GLY A 52 -4.77 -3.56 17.54
CA GLY A 52 -4.61 -4.37 18.77
C GLY A 52 -4.43 -5.88 18.52
N LEU A 53 -4.41 -6.28 17.25
CA LEU A 53 -4.58 -7.65 16.79
C LEU A 53 -3.22 -8.16 16.32
N LYS A 54 -2.63 -9.04 17.12
CA LYS A 54 -1.31 -9.63 16.93
C LYS A 54 -1.09 -10.18 15.51
N TRP A 55 -2.13 -10.78 14.92
CA TRP A 55 -2.10 -11.36 13.59
C TRP A 55 -1.81 -10.35 12.47
N VAL A 56 -2.17 -9.08 12.64
CA VAL A 56 -1.89 -8.03 11.64
C VAL A 56 -0.39 -7.75 11.60
N SER A 57 0.25 -7.62 12.76
CA SER A 57 1.70 -7.40 12.84
C SER A 57 2.48 -8.61 12.32
N GLU A 58 2.06 -9.82 12.69
CA GLU A 58 2.69 -11.07 12.22
C GLU A 58 2.58 -11.19 10.69
N ALA A 59 1.45 -10.80 10.09
CA ALA A 59 1.30 -10.77 8.64
C ALA A 59 2.25 -9.76 7.98
N TYR A 60 2.38 -8.54 8.54
CA TYR A 60 3.33 -7.55 8.02
C TYR A 60 4.77 -8.07 8.06
N ASP A 61 5.22 -8.62 9.18
CA ASP A 61 6.59 -9.08 9.35
C ASP A 61 6.90 -10.27 8.41
N MET A 62 5.92 -11.16 8.20
CA MET A 62 6.01 -12.25 7.23
C MET A 62 6.20 -11.74 5.80
N TYR A 63 5.41 -10.74 5.40
CA TYR A 63 5.45 -10.22 4.03
C TYR A 63 6.65 -9.31 3.78
N GLU A 64 7.09 -8.54 4.78
CA GLU A 64 8.34 -7.79 4.70
C GLU A 64 9.53 -8.72 4.47
N THR A 65 9.58 -9.84 5.19
CA THR A 65 10.64 -10.86 5.04
C THR A 65 10.63 -11.48 3.64
N ARG A 66 9.45 -11.78 3.09
CA ARG A 66 9.31 -12.32 1.73
C ARG A 66 9.73 -11.32 0.65
N CYS A 67 9.47 -10.03 0.86
CA CYS A 67 9.78 -8.99 -0.11
C CYS A 67 11.25 -8.56 -0.11
N ARG A 68 11.97 -8.70 1.02
CA ARG A 68 13.36 -8.21 1.20
C ARG A 68 14.36 -8.69 0.15
N GLY A 69 14.11 -9.84 -0.48
CA GLY A 69 14.96 -10.39 -1.55
C GLY A 69 14.77 -9.74 -2.93
N GLN A 70 13.65 -9.05 -3.15
CA GLN A 70 13.21 -8.58 -4.47
C GLN A 70 12.94 -7.07 -4.51
N LEU A 71 12.49 -6.47 -3.41
CA LEU A 71 12.23 -5.03 -3.29
C LEU A 71 12.52 -4.51 -1.88
N GLU A 72 12.80 -3.22 -1.78
CA GLU A 72 12.88 -2.51 -0.50
C GLU A 72 11.47 -2.02 -0.11
N LEU A 73 10.86 -2.67 0.89
CA LEU A 73 9.56 -2.28 1.43
C LEU A 73 9.74 -1.29 2.59
N ARG A 74 9.17 -0.09 2.50
CA ARG A 74 9.14 0.88 3.60
C ARG A 74 7.70 1.18 4.02
N THR A 75 7.38 1.03 5.29
CA THR A 75 6.06 1.38 5.81
C THR A 75 6.17 2.57 6.76
N GLU A 76 5.47 3.65 6.45
CA GLU A 76 5.38 4.86 7.28
C GLU A 76 3.96 4.97 7.86
N TRP A 77 3.87 5.04 9.18
CA TRP A 77 2.61 5.16 9.91
C TRP A 77 2.43 6.62 10.32
N LEU A 78 1.35 7.24 9.87
CA LEU A 78 1.04 8.65 10.11
C LEU A 78 -0.16 8.75 11.05
N LYS A 79 -0.10 9.66 12.01
CA LYS A 79 -1.13 9.76 13.06
C LYS A 79 -2.41 10.42 12.58
N SER A 80 -2.30 11.33 11.63
CA SER A 80 -3.39 12.19 11.17
C SER A 80 -3.43 12.24 9.65
N ASP A 81 -4.62 12.46 9.08
CA ASP A 81 -4.77 12.62 7.63
C ASP A 81 -4.02 13.86 7.10
N ASN A 82 -3.92 14.93 7.90
CA ASN A 82 -3.11 16.11 7.57
C ASN A 82 -1.62 15.78 7.39
N ASP A 83 -1.09 14.89 8.23
CA ASP A 83 0.31 14.44 8.13
C ASP A 83 0.53 13.62 6.86
N LEU A 84 -0.48 12.83 6.48
CA LEU A 84 -0.48 12.09 5.21
C LEU A 84 -0.42 13.05 4.03
N VAL A 85 -1.31 14.03 3.96
CA VAL A 85 -1.32 15.02 2.87
C VAL A 85 0.01 15.77 2.81
N ALA A 86 0.53 16.25 3.94
CA ALA A 86 1.81 16.94 3.99
C ALA A 86 2.97 16.07 3.49
N SER A 87 2.98 14.78 3.86
CA SER A 87 4.00 13.83 3.41
C SER A 87 3.92 13.55 1.90
N VAL A 88 2.70 13.48 1.35
CA VAL A 88 2.46 13.23 -0.08
C VAL A 88 2.89 14.45 -0.89
N VAL A 89 2.51 15.65 -0.46
CA VAL A 89 2.91 16.91 -1.11
C VAL A 89 4.43 17.06 -1.13
N ARG A 90 5.10 16.73 -0.02
CA ARG A 90 6.57 16.76 0.08
C ARG A 90 7.26 15.80 -0.89
N ASP A 91 6.69 14.62 -1.08
CA ASP A 91 7.34 13.55 -1.85
C ASP A 91 6.87 13.52 -3.32
N ARG A 92 5.81 14.26 -3.67
CA ARG A 92 5.25 14.38 -5.02
C ARG A 92 6.27 14.59 -6.14
N PRO A 93 7.31 15.45 -6.01
CA PRO A 93 8.28 15.63 -7.09
C PRO A 93 9.28 14.47 -7.23
N LYS A 94 9.33 13.53 -6.27
CA LYS A 94 10.35 12.48 -6.19
C LYS A 94 9.80 11.08 -6.41
N LEU A 95 8.52 10.87 -6.11
CA LEU A 95 7.89 9.54 -6.07
C LEU A 95 6.55 9.58 -6.80
N LEU A 96 6.26 8.51 -7.54
CA LEU A 96 4.91 8.27 -8.03
C LEU A 96 4.02 7.85 -6.85
N HIS A 97 2.89 8.54 -6.67
CA HIS A 97 1.94 8.25 -5.61
C HIS A 97 0.72 7.53 -6.18
N VAL A 98 0.41 6.37 -5.62
CA VAL A 98 -0.76 5.56 -5.98
C VAL A 98 -1.71 5.55 -4.79
N LEU A 99 -2.85 6.21 -4.95
CA LEU A 99 -3.89 6.25 -3.92
C LEU A 99 -4.75 4.98 -3.97
N LEU A 100 -4.93 4.34 -2.82
CA LEU A 100 -5.80 3.18 -2.67
C LEU A 100 -7.18 3.65 -2.20
N GLU A 101 -8.15 3.60 -3.11
CA GLU A 101 -9.52 4.06 -2.88
C GLU A 101 -10.54 2.99 -3.24
N VAL A 102 -11.65 2.92 -2.49
CA VAL A 102 -12.74 1.96 -2.73
C VAL A 102 -13.49 2.25 -4.04
N GLN A 103 -13.60 3.52 -4.45
CA GLN A 103 -14.22 3.91 -5.73
C GLN A 103 -13.22 3.89 -6.90
N GLY A 104 -11.98 3.47 -6.66
CA GLY A 104 -10.93 3.38 -7.67
C GLY A 104 -11.16 2.25 -8.68
N LYS A 105 -10.23 2.15 -9.63
CA LYS A 105 -10.22 1.05 -10.60
C LYS A 105 -9.94 -0.27 -9.89
N SER A 106 -10.88 -1.21 -10.01
CA SER A 106 -10.65 -2.59 -9.58
C SER A 106 -9.78 -3.29 -10.61
N LEU A 107 -8.60 -3.75 -10.19
CA LEU A 107 -7.65 -4.48 -11.04
C LEU A 107 -7.60 -5.95 -10.61
N SER A 108 -7.53 -6.86 -11.56
CA SER A 108 -7.14 -8.25 -11.26
C SER A 108 -5.67 -8.30 -10.82
N SER A 109 -5.23 -9.43 -10.26
CA SER A 109 -3.84 -9.59 -9.84
C SER A 109 -2.85 -9.43 -10.98
N GLU A 110 -3.18 -9.94 -12.17
CA GLU A 110 -2.38 -9.82 -13.39
C GLU A 110 -2.31 -8.36 -13.84
N GLN A 111 -3.45 -7.67 -13.87
CA GLN A 111 -3.50 -6.25 -14.23
C GLN A 111 -2.76 -5.37 -13.23
N PHE A 112 -2.87 -5.66 -11.94
CA PHE A 112 -2.10 -4.99 -10.90
C PHE A 112 -0.60 -5.19 -11.10
N SER A 113 -0.19 -6.40 -11.47
CA SER A 113 1.20 -6.73 -11.74
C SER A 113 1.77 -5.88 -12.87
N GLU A 114 1.09 -5.86 -14.02
CA GLU A 114 1.47 -5.06 -15.18
C GLU A 114 1.50 -3.57 -14.86
N GLN A 115 0.50 -3.09 -14.12
CA GLN A 115 0.39 -1.70 -13.74
C GLN A 115 1.48 -1.29 -12.75
N MET A 116 1.90 -2.19 -11.85
CA MET A 116 2.99 -1.98 -10.92
C MET A 116 4.33 -1.77 -11.63
N TYR A 117 4.61 -2.48 -12.72
CA TYR A 117 5.81 -2.22 -13.53
C TYR A 117 5.77 -0.84 -14.16
N LYS A 118 4.64 -0.46 -14.76
CA LYS A 118 4.48 0.87 -15.36
C LYS A 118 4.71 1.97 -14.32
N TRP A 119 4.17 1.80 -13.12
CA TRP A 119 4.39 2.73 -12.01
C TRP A 119 5.86 2.82 -11.58
N LEU A 120 6.59 1.70 -11.59
CA LEU A 120 8.02 1.69 -11.27
C LEU A 120 8.86 2.29 -12.40
N GLU A 121 8.48 2.08 -13.66
CA GLU A 121 9.12 2.72 -14.83
C GLU A 121 8.91 4.23 -14.81
N GLU A 122 7.68 4.70 -14.58
CA GLU A 122 7.32 6.12 -14.47
C GLU A 122 7.94 6.79 -13.25
N GLY A 123 7.96 6.09 -12.10
CA GLY A 123 8.45 6.60 -10.81
C GLY A 123 9.95 6.49 -10.61
N GLY A 124 10.72 6.11 -11.64
CA GLY A 124 12.18 5.99 -11.53
C GLY A 124 12.62 4.93 -10.51
N SER A 125 11.97 3.76 -10.54
CA SER A 125 12.14 2.63 -9.61
C SER A 125 11.60 2.83 -8.19
N ARG A 126 10.80 3.88 -7.95
CA ARG A 126 10.21 4.15 -6.65
C ARG A 126 8.72 4.46 -6.75
N VAL A 127 7.93 3.76 -5.96
CA VAL A 127 6.47 3.97 -5.87
C VAL A 127 6.03 4.11 -4.42
N CYS A 128 5.04 4.97 -4.19
CA CYS A 128 4.44 5.22 -2.89
C CYS A 128 2.94 4.91 -2.92
N PHE A 129 2.53 3.87 -2.21
CA PHE A 129 1.13 3.55 -1.98
C PHE A 129 0.60 4.35 -0.80
N VAL A 130 -0.52 5.02 -0.99
CA VAL A 130 -1.16 5.87 0.02
C VAL A 130 -2.48 5.23 0.44
N ILE A 131 -2.59 4.94 1.75
CA ILE A 131 -3.78 4.40 2.40
C ILE A 131 -4.31 5.44 3.39
N GLY A 132 -5.46 6.02 3.06
CA GLY A 132 -6.14 7.01 3.91
C GLY A 132 -6.77 6.39 5.16
N GLY A 133 -7.16 7.26 6.09
CA GLY A 133 -7.84 6.87 7.33
C GLY A 133 -9.31 6.46 7.11
N ALA A 134 -10.03 6.27 8.23
CA ALA A 134 -11.42 5.83 8.23
C ALA A 134 -12.39 6.82 7.55
N GLU A 135 -12.02 8.10 7.47
CA GLU A 135 -12.83 9.14 6.81
C GLU A 135 -12.59 9.23 5.30
N GLY A 136 -11.67 8.41 4.77
CA GLY A 136 -11.28 8.44 3.37
C GLY A 136 -10.30 9.57 3.07
N TYR A 137 -9.77 9.58 1.84
CA TYR A 137 -8.91 10.64 1.35
C TYR A 137 -9.76 11.62 0.54
N VAL A 138 -9.86 12.88 0.96
CA VAL A 138 -10.51 13.92 0.16
C VAL A 138 -9.48 14.40 -0.87
N SER A 139 -9.68 13.99 -2.12
CA SER A 139 -8.99 14.59 -3.26
C SER A 139 -9.63 15.94 -3.55
N SER A 140 -9.22 16.98 -2.82
CA SER A 140 -9.51 18.37 -3.21
C SER A 140 -8.63 18.81 -4.37
#